data_AF-A0A523RZL8-F1
#
_entry.id   AF-A0A523RZL8-F1
#
_cell.length_a   1.000
_cell.length_b   1.000
_cell.length_c   1.000
_cell.angle_alpha   90.00
_cell.angle_beta   90.00
_cell.angle_gamma   90.00
#
_symmetry.space_group_name_H-M   'P 1'
#
loop_
_entity.id
_entity.type
_entity.pdbx_description
1 polymer ?
#
loop_
_entity_poly.entity_id
_entity_poly.type
_entity_poly.pdbx_seq_one_letter_code
_entity_poly.pdbx_strand_id
1 'polypeptide(L)'
;MFRTIMALLIALVTAVLIGAFQIIGLDIAAIQAIIGSSDITGDLMTYGATLFGVLLFPYTAATAAIPIYSPLVALGVAGFIAGLISKSGVRMLFASILAMVLFFLGFYLLTLVGDPTNFDAMFNIARNNIIDIGVAFGLLFIPGIIGASLTSEDY
;
A
#
# COMPACT_ATOMS: atom_id res chain seq x y z
N MET A 1 -1.30 13.28 17.28
CA MET A 1 -2.40 12.53 16.63
C MET A 1 -2.66 13.01 15.20
N PHE A 2 -2.98 14.30 14.97
CA PHE A 2 -3.23 14.84 13.63
C PHE A 2 -2.15 14.52 12.58
N ARG A 3 -0.87 14.78 12.90
CA ARG A 3 0.26 14.49 11.99
C ARG A 3 0.41 13.01 11.63
N THR A 4 0.04 12.10 12.55
CA THR A 4 0.08 10.65 12.30
C THR A 4 -1.00 10.24 11.32
N ILE A 5 -2.22 10.78 11.47
CA ILE A 5 -3.33 10.54 10.55
C ILE A 5 -2.99 11.11 9.16
N MET A 6 -2.44 12.32 9.11
CA MET A 6 -1.99 12.92 7.85
C MET A 6 -0.91 12.07 7.17
N ALA A 7 0.11 11.61 7.91
CA ALA A 7 1.14 10.74 7.37
C ALA A 7 0.55 9.42 6.84
N LEU A 8 -0.38 8.80 7.56
CA LEU A 8 -1.10 7.61 7.10
C LEU A 8 -1.86 7.87 5.80
N LEU A 9 -2.67 8.93 5.75
CA LEU A 9 -3.46 9.27 4.56
C LEU A 9 -2.56 9.56 3.36
N ILE A 10 -1.46 10.28 3.57
CA ILE A 10 -0.49 10.57 2.51
C ILE A 10 0.18 9.28 2.03
N ALA A 11 0.61 8.39 2.93
CA ALA A 11 1.19 7.11 2.54
C ALA A 11 0.21 6.28 1.68
N LEU A 12 -1.05 6.18 2.11
CA LEU A 12 -2.09 5.45 1.38
C LEU A 12 -2.34 6.07 0.00
N VAL A 13 -2.59 7.38 -0.07
CA VAL A 13 -2.89 8.09 -1.31
C VAL A 13 -1.71 8.02 -2.27
N THR A 14 -0.49 8.25 -1.81
CA THR A 14 0.71 8.17 -2.66
C THR A 14 0.92 6.76 -3.21
N ALA A 15 0.82 5.73 -2.36
CA ALA A 15 0.98 4.34 -2.82
C ALA A 15 -0.10 3.94 -3.83
N VAL A 16 -1.36 4.32 -3.57
CA VAL A 16 -2.50 4.03 -4.46
C VAL A 16 -2.37 4.77 -5.78
N LEU A 17 -2.00 6.05 -5.78
CA LEU A 17 -1.85 6.82 -7.02
C LEU A 17 -0.71 6.27 -7.88
N ILE A 18 0.47 6.02 -7.28
CA ILE A 18 1.59 5.43 -8.03
C ILE A 18 1.17 4.05 -8.55
N GLY A 19 0.54 3.22 -7.72
CA GLY A 19 0.12 1.91 -8.13
C GLY A 19 -0.96 1.91 -9.22
N ALA A 20 -1.95 2.80 -9.16
CA ALA A 20 -2.96 2.93 -10.20
C ALA A 20 -2.34 3.22 -11.57
N PHE A 21 -1.39 4.13 -11.65
CA PHE A 21 -0.78 4.50 -12.94
C PHE A 21 0.38 3.61 -13.37
N GLN A 22 1.20 3.13 -12.43
CA GLN A 22 2.46 2.42 -12.74
C GLN A 22 2.38 0.90 -12.56
N ILE A 23 1.45 0.41 -11.76
CA ILE A 23 1.24 -1.04 -11.57
C ILE A 23 0.07 -1.49 -12.43
N ILE A 24 -1.09 -0.85 -12.29
CA ILE A 24 -2.31 -1.20 -13.01
C ILE A 24 -2.28 -0.66 -14.45
N GLY A 25 -1.59 0.46 -14.69
CA GLY A 25 -1.56 1.07 -16.02
C GLY A 25 -2.88 1.73 -16.39
N LEU A 26 -3.58 2.35 -15.42
CA LEU A 26 -4.79 3.14 -15.65
C LEU A 26 -4.48 4.37 -16.52
N ASP A 27 -4.49 4.17 -17.83
CA ASP A 27 -4.40 5.25 -18.80
C ASP A 27 -5.77 5.91 -19.02
N ILE A 28 -5.79 6.96 -19.85
CA ILE A 28 -7.03 7.70 -20.14
C ILE A 28 -8.09 6.79 -20.76
N ALA A 29 -7.68 5.83 -21.60
CA ALA A 29 -8.61 4.92 -22.28
C ALA A 29 -9.25 3.95 -21.28
N ALA A 30 -8.47 3.38 -20.36
CA ALA A 30 -8.96 2.53 -19.29
C ALA A 30 -9.92 3.29 -18.36
N ILE A 31 -9.60 4.53 -18.00
CA ILE A 31 -10.48 5.38 -17.20
C ILE A 31 -11.82 5.64 -17.93
N GLN A 32 -11.77 5.95 -19.22
CA GLN A 32 -12.97 6.15 -20.03
C GLN A 32 -13.80 4.87 -20.15
N ALA A 33 -13.16 3.71 -20.28
CA ALA A 33 -13.83 2.41 -20.31
C ALA A 33 -14.57 2.12 -19.00
N ILE A 34 -13.96 2.41 -17.84
CA ILE A 34 -14.60 2.27 -16.53
C ILE A 34 -15.80 3.21 -16.41
N ILE A 35 -15.66 4.47 -16.81
CA ILE A 35 -16.77 5.45 -16.73
C ILE A 35 -17.93 5.05 -17.65
N GLY A 36 -17.63 4.44 -18.80
CA GLY A 36 -18.63 3.93 -19.73
C GLY A 36 -19.22 2.56 -19.38
N SER A 37 -18.75 1.92 -18.29
CA SER A 37 -19.18 0.58 -17.90
C SER A 37 -20.59 0.56 -17.30
N SER A 38 -21.32 -0.50 -17.57
CA SER A 38 -22.60 -0.78 -16.91
C SER A 38 -22.44 -1.28 -15.46
N ASP A 39 -21.22 -1.68 -15.06
CA ASP A 39 -20.88 -2.12 -13.70
C ASP A 39 -19.57 -1.47 -13.21
N ILE A 40 -19.64 -0.15 -13.00
CA ILE A 40 -18.50 0.66 -12.52
C ILE A 40 -17.96 0.13 -11.18
N THR A 41 -18.84 -0.32 -10.28
CA THR A 41 -18.43 -0.79 -8.96
C THR A 41 -17.65 -2.10 -9.04
N GLY A 42 -18.11 -3.08 -9.83
CA GLY A 42 -17.39 -4.33 -10.07
C GLY A 42 -16.01 -4.11 -10.69
N ASP A 43 -15.93 -3.19 -11.67
CA ASP A 43 -14.67 -2.84 -12.32
C ASP A 43 -13.68 -2.21 -11.32
N LEU A 44 -14.12 -1.22 -10.54
CA LEU A 44 -13.28 -0.57 -9.52
C LEU A 44 -12.83 -1.56 -8.43
N MET A 45 -13.67 -2.51 -8.04
CA MET A 45 -13.29 -3.57 -7.11
C MET A 45 -12.19 -4.47 -7.68
N THR A 46 -12.29 -4.82 -8.97
CA THR A 46 -11.29 -5.66 -9.65
C THR A 46 -9.93 -4.96 -9.75
N TYR A 47 -9.93 -3.68 -10.12
CA TYR A 47 -8.71 -2.87 -10.13
C TYR A 47 -8.13 -2.69 -8.73
N GLY A 48 -8.97 -2.42 -7.73
CA GLY A 48 -8.57 -2.30 -6.33
C GLY A 48 -7.98 -3.60 -5.77
N ALA A 49 -8.58 -4.74 -6.07
CA ALA A 49 -8.09 -6.07 -5.67
C ALA A 49 -6.68 -6.32 -6.24
N THR A 50 -6.51 -6.08 -7.54
CA THR A 50 -5.22 -6.23 -8.22
C THR A 50 -4.16 -5.31 -7.62
N LEU A 51 -4.52 -4.05 -7.38
CA LEU A 51 -3.63 -3.04 -6.82
C LEU A 51 -3.15 -3.43 -5.41
N PHE A 52 -4.08 -3.78 -4.52
CA PHE A 52 -3.72 -4.15 -3.15
C PHE A 52 -2.98 -5.48 -3.07
N GLY A 53 -3.31 -6.45 -3.94
CA GLY A 53 -2.54 -7.70 -4.04
C GLY A 53 -1.08 -7.42 -4.38
N VAL A 54 -0.82 -6.60 -5.40
CA VAL A 54 0.54 -6.31 -5.82
C VAL A 54 1.29 -5.44 -4.80
N LEU A 55 0.61 -4.49 -4.14
CA LEU A 55 1.22 -3.68 -3.07
C LEU A 55 1.50 -4.50 -1.80
N LEU A 56 0.72 -5.55 -1.53
CA LEU A 56 0.93 -6.42 -0.36
C LEU A 56 2.06 -7.43 -0.58
N PHE A 57 2.31 -7.83 -1.83
CA PHE A 57 3.34 -8.82 -2.21
C PHE A 57 4.48 -8.23 -3.05
N PRO A 58 5.18 -7.19 -2.56
CA PRO A 58 6.17 -6.47 -3.36
C PRO A 58 7.47 -7.27 -3.56
N TYR A 59 7.83 -8.16 -2.64
CA TYR A 59 9.01 -9.02 -2.77
C TYR A 59 8.77 -10.12 -3.79
N THR A 60 7.62 -10.79 -3.71
CA THR A 60 7.20 -11.79 -4.69
C THR A 60 7.12 -11.18 -6.09
N ALA A 61 6.56 -9.98 -6.24
CA ALA A 61 6.53 -9.26 -7.52
C ALA A 61 7.93 -8.96 -8.08
N ALA A 62 8.87 -8.56 -7.22
CA ALA A 62 10.24 -8.23 -7.62
C ALA A 62 11.12 -9.46 -7.92
N THR A 63 10.73 -10.64 -7.44
CA THR A 63 11.49 -11.90 -7.59
C THR A 63 10.84 -12.89 -8.57
N ALA A 64 9.70 -12.53 -9.17
CA ALA A 64 9.05 -13.31 -10.21
C ALA A 64 9.93 -13.43 -11.47
N ALA A 65 9.58 -14.38 -12.35
CA ALA A 65 10.30 -14.62 -13.62
C ALA A 65 10.36 -13.37 -14.53
N ILE A 66 9.33 -12.52 -14.45
CA ILE A 66 9.34 -11.17 -15.03
C ILE A 66 9.25 -10.21 -13.84
N PRO A 67 10.37 -9.61 -13.41
CA PRO A 67 10.41 -8.76 -12.23
C PRO A 67 9.57 -7.49 -12.41
N ILE A 68 8.73 -7.18 -11.43
CA ILE A 68 7.96 -5.94 -11.36
C ILE A 68 8.42 -5.15 -10.13
N TYR A 69 9.14 -4.05 -10.35
CA TYR A 69 9.72 -3.22 -9.28
C TYR A 69 8.86 -2.03 -8.87
N SER A 70 7.82 -1.69 -9.64
CA SER A 70 6.91 -0.58 -9.33
C SER A 70 6.26 -0.65 -7.92
N PRO A 71 5.98 -1.82 -7.32
CA PRO A 71 5.43 -1.88 -5.96
C PRO A 71 6.46 -1.45 -4.91
N LEU A 72 7.74 -1.80 -5.11
CA LEU A 72 8.83 -1.36 -4.23
C LEU A 72 8.93 0.17 -4.22
N VAL A 73 8.86 0.77 -5.40
CA VAL A 73 8.93 2.23 -5.58
C VAL A 73 7.69 2.89 -4.98
N ALA A 74 6.50 2.36 -5.24
CA ALA A 74 5.24 2.92 -4.72
C ALA A 74 5.24 3.00 -3.19
N LEU A 75 5.59 1.90 -2.51
CA LEU A 75 5.66 1.85 -1.05
C LEU A 75 6.81 2.71 -0.50
N GLY A 76 7.98 2.66 -1.13
CA GLY A 76 9.15 3.44 -0.73
C GLY A 76 8.91 4.95 -0.78
N VAL A 77 8.36 5.43 -1.90
CA VAL A 77 8.03 6.86 -2.09
C VAL A 77 6.91 7.28 -1.16
N ALA A 78 5.87 6.45 -1.01
CA ALA A 78 4.78 6.71 -0.06
C ALA A 78 5.30 6.85 1.38
N GLY A 79 6.16 5.93 1.81
CA GLY A 79 6.84 5.98 3.11
C GLY A 79 7.63 7.27 3.27
N PHE A 80 8.48 7.59 2.30
CA PHE A 80 9.33 8.79 2.34
C PHE A 80 8.52 10.09 2.47
N ILE A 81 7.52 10.30 1.60
CA ILE A 81 6.69 11.51 1.62
C ILE A 81 5.89 11.60 2.92
N ALA A 82 5.30 10.50 3.38
CA ALA A 82 4.63 10.44 4.68
C ALA A 82 5.58 10.79 5.84
N GLY A 83 6.84 10.35 5.74
CA GLY A 83 7.94 10.68 6.63
C GLY A 83 8.11 12.18 6.80
N LEU A 84 8.27 12.90 5.68
CA LEU A 84 8.46 14.36 5.64
C LEU A 84 7.34 15.11 6.38
N ILE A 85 6.10 14.61 6.31
CA ILE A 85 4.93 15.20 6.97
C ILE A 85 4.87 14.83 8.47
N SER A 86 5.22 13.58 8.79
CA SER A 86 5.13 13.04 10.15
C SER A 86 6.12 13.71 11.11
N LYS A 87 7.33 14.05 10.62
CA LYS A 87 8.46 14.59 11.40
C LYS A 87 8.89 13.73 12.60
N SER A 88 8.52 12.45 12.66
CA SER A 88 8.85 11.58 13.79
C SER A 88 8.84 10.10 13.39
N GLY A 89 9.95 9.41 13.68
CA GLY A 89 10.06 7.96 13.43
C GLY A 89 9.01 7.13 14.17
N VAL A 90 8.63 7.51 15.40
CA VAL A 90 7.57 6.83 16.15
C VAL A 90 6.21 6.98 15.46
N ARG A 91 5.92 8.16 14.88
CA ARG A 91 4.68 8.35 14.12
C ARG A 91 4.69 7.53 12.84
N MET A 92 5.84 7.42 12.18
CA MET A 92 6.00 6.55 11.02
C MET A 92 5.83 5.07 11.36
N LEU A 93 6.30 4.61 12.53
CA LEU A 93 6.05 3.24 12.97
C LEU A 93 4.55 2.93 12.98
N PHE A 94 3.75 3.79 13.62
CA PHE A 94 2.29 3.62 13.66
C PHE A 94 1.65 3.77 12.28
N ALA A 95 2.05 4.76 11.48
CA ALA A 95 1.50 4.97 10.14
C ALA A 95 1.80 3.79 9.22
N SER A 96 3.01 3.22 9.25
CA SER A 96 3.40 2.07 8.45
C SER A 96 2.66 0.80 8.86
N ILE A 97 2.49 0.55 10.16
CA ILE A 97 1.67 -0.59 10.65
C ILE A 97 0.23 -0.45 10.17
N LEU A 98 -0.38 0.72 10.37
CA LEU A 98 -1.78 0.95 9.98
C LEU A 98 -1.97 0.86 8.46
N ALA A 99 -1.06 1.43 7.66
CA ALA A 99 -1.11 1.32 6.21
C ALA A 99 -1.01 -0.14 5.74
N MET A 100 -0.10 -0.91 6.34
CA MET A 100 0.04 -2.33 6.03
C MET A 100 -1.23 -3.13 6.40
N VAL A 101 -1.83 -2.88 7.56
CA VAL A 101 -3.10 -3.52 7.93
C VAL A 101 -4.20 -3.16 6.93
N LEU A 102 -4.29 -1.91 6.50
CA LEU A 102 -5.30 -1.48 5.52
C LEU A 102 -5.08 -2.10 4.14
N PHE A 103 -3.83 -2.22 3.67
CA PHE A 103 -3.54 -2.95 2.43
C PHE A 103 -3.86 -4.44 2.54
N PHE A 104 -3.54 -5.05 3.68
CA PHE A 104 -3.86 -6.45 3.95
C PHE A 104 -5.38 -6.69 3.96
N LEU A 105 -6.13 -5.85 4.68
CA LEU A 105 -7.59 -5.92 4.72
C LEU A 105 -8.20 -5.67 3.33
N GLY A 106 -7.70 -4.68 2.60
CA GLY A 106 -8.11 -4.40 1.23
C GLY A 106 -7.91 -5.60 0.31
N PHE A 107 -6.73 -6.23 0.36
CA PHE A 107 -6.45 -7.47 -0.37
C PHE A 107 -7.39 -8.61 0.02
N TYR A 108 -7.55 -8.89 1.32
CA TYR A 108 -8.34 -10.01 1.81
C TYR A 108 -9.84 -9.86 1.48
N LEU A 109 -10.38 -8.66 1.65
CA LEU A 109 -11.79 -8.37 1.33
C LEU A 109 -12.05 -8.37 -0.17
N LEU A 110 -11.19 -7.71 -0.97
CA LEU A 110 -11.46 -7.48 -2.39
C LEU A 110 -11.00 -8.65 -3.28
N THR A 111 -9.93 -9.34 -2.91
CA THR A 111 -9.35 -10.42 -3.74
C THR A 111 -9.84 -11.79 -3.32
N LEU A 112 -9.90 -12.05 -2.02
CA LEU A 112 -10.26 -13.36 -1.49
C LEU A 112 -11.74 -13.45 -1.11
N VAL A 113 -12.49 -12.34 -1.23
CA VAL A 113 -13.89 -12.23 -0.77
C VAL A 113 -14.01 -12.73 0.68
N GLY A 114 -12.98 -12.45 1.47
CA GLY A 114 -12.81 -13.01 2.80
C GLY A 114 -13.73 -12.34 3.82
N ASP A 115 -14.19 -13.09 4.82
CA ASP A 115 -14.90 -12.54 5.97
C ASP A 115 -13.89 -11.86 6.91
N PRO A 116 -13.96 -10.53 7.14
CA PRO A 116 -13.00 -9.80 7.97
C PRO A 116 -13.04 -10.20 9.45
N THR A 117 -14.04 -10.96 9.87
CA THR A 117 -14.14 -11.50 11.23
C THR A 117 -13.41 -12.85 11.39
N ASN A 118 -13.02 -13.49 10.27
CA ASN A 118 -12.32 -14.77 10.27
C ASN A 118 -10.80 -14.58 10.49
N PHE A 119 -10.42 -14.42 11.77
CA PHE A 119 -9.03 -14.25 12.17
C PHE A 119 -8.13 -15.40 11.73
N ASP A 120 -8.59 -16.65 11.81
CA ASP A 120 -7.77 -17.82 11.47
C ASP A 120 -7.37 -17.81 9.98
N ALA A 121 -8.29 -17.45 9.09
CA ALA A 121 -7.99 -17.31 7.67
C ALA A 121 -6.96 -16.20 7.42
N MET A 122 -7.19 -15.01 7.99
CA MET A 122 -6.28 -13.88 7.88
C MET A 122 -4.88 -14.20 8.43
N PHE A 123 -4.82 -14.83 9.60
CA PHE A 123 -3.55 -15.20 10.23
C PHE A 123 -2.77 -16.21 9.38
N ASN A 124 -3.44 -17.21 8.81
CA ASN A 124 -2.79 -18.18 7.93
C ASN A 124 -2.23 -17.53 6.66
N ILE A 125 -2.95 -16.58 6.05
CA ILE A 125 -2.45 -15.82 4.90
C ILE A 125 -1.23 -14.98 5.30
N ALA A 126 -1.31 -14.27 6.42
CA ALA A 126 -0.19 -13.45 6.90
C ALA A 126 1.05 -14.29 7.20
N ARG A 127 0.88 -15.45 7.84
CA ARG A 127 1.98 -16.38 8.12
C ARG A 127 2.64 -16.89 6.85
N ASN A 128 1.84 -17.25 5.85
CA ASN A 128 2.37 -17.80 4.59
C ASN A 128 3.07 -16.75 3.72
N ASN A 129 2.79 -15.47 3.94
CA ASN A 129 3.36 -14.35 3.18
C ASN A 129 4.20 -13.40 4.07
N ILE A 130 4.80 -13.91 5.15
CA ILE A 130 5.48 -13.10 6.16
C ILE A 130 6.65 -12.28 5.59
N ILE A 131 7.35 -12.80 4.58
CA ILE A 131 8.46 -12.10 3.92
C ILE A 131 7.94 -10.86 3.19
N ASP A 132 6.91 -11.02 2.36
CA ASP A 132 6.29 -9.92 1.63
C ASP A 132 5.72 -8.85 2.56
N ILE A 133 5.03 -9.27 3.63
CA ILE A 133 4.51 -8.36 4.66
C ILE A 133 5.66 -7.60 5.34
N GLY A 134 6.75 -8.29 5.69
CA GLY A 134 7.93 -7.66 6.28
C GLY A 134 8.61 -6.66 5.33
N VAL A 135 8.69 -6.99 4.04
CA VAL A 135 9.26 -6.10 3.02
C VAL A 135 8.35 -4.90 2.79
N ALA A 136 7.04 -5.09 2.68
CA ALA A 136 6.08 -3.99 2.54
C ALA A 136 6.13 -3.03 3.73
N PHE A 137 6.21 -3.56 4.95
CA PHE A 137 6.43 -2.76 6.15
C PHE A 137 7.76 -2.00 6.08
N GLY A 138 8.86 -2.69 5.76
CA GLY A 138 10.19 -2.09 5.66
C GLY A 138 10.25 -0.95 4.65
N LEU A 139 9.60 -1.10 3.50
CA LEU A 139 9.51 -0.09 2.44
C LEU A 139 8.71 1.14 2.84
N LEU A 140 7.70 0.99 3.70
CA LEU A 140 6.98 2.14 4.25
C LEU A 140 7.77 2.80 5.39
N PHE A 141 8.32 1.98 6.29
CA PHE A 141 8.88 2.45 7.55
C PHE A 141 10.28 3.04 7.42
N ILE A 142 11.20 2.36 6.73
CA ILE A 142 12.61 2.80 6.64
C ILE A 142 12.71 4.12 5.87
N PRO A 143 12.18 4.25 4.62
CA PRO A 143 12.11 5.53 3.95
C PRO A 143 11.32 6.57 4.74
N GLY A 144 10.29 6.15 5.49
CA GLY A 144 9.53 7.01 6.38
C GLY A 144 10.37 7.65 7.48
N ILE A 145 11.21 6.87 8.17
CA ILE A 145 12.15 7.41 9.16
C ILE A 145 13.13 8.37 8.51
N ILE A 146 13.66 8.01 7.34
CA ILE A 146 14.57 8.89 6.58
C ILE A 146 13.87 10.22 6.28
N GLY A 147 12.67 10.21 5.70
CA GLY A 147 11.91 11.43 5.42
C GLY A 147 11.61 12.22 6.70
N ALA A 148 11.20 11.55 7.77
CA ALA A 148 10.93 12.20 9.06
C ALA A 148 12.16 12.88 9.66
N SER A 149 13.36 12.31 9.48
CA SER A 149 14.62 12.87 9.98
C SER A 149 15.08 14.11 9.22
N LEU A 150 14.65 14.29 7.97
CA LEU A 150 14.99 15.46 7.16
C LEU A 150 14.17 16.70 7.55
N THR A 151 13.02 16.50 8.19
CA THR A 151 12.08 17.57 8.56
C THR A 151 11.81 17.61 10.06
N SER A 152 12.53 16.80 10.85
CA SER A 152 12.49 16.89 12.30
C SER A 152 13.04 18.24 12.72
N GLU A 153 12.19 19.04 13.34
CA GLU A 153 12.62 20.25 14.01
C GLU A 153 13.16 19.82 15.37
N ASP A 154 14.47 19.99 15.58
CA ASP A 154 15.08 19.89 16.89
C ASP A 154 14.52 21.02 17.77
N TYR A 155 13.56 20.68 18.62
CA TYR A 155 13.10 21.54 19.72
C TYR A 155 13.39 20.84 21.05
#